data_AF-A0A9P5XZF7-F1
#
_entry.id   AF-A0A9P5XZF7-F1
#
_cell.length_a   1.000
_cell.length_b   1.000
_cell.length_c   1.000
_cell.angle_alpha   90.00
_cell.angle_beta   90.00
_cell.angle_gamma   90.00
#
_symmetry.space_group_name_H-M   'P 1'
#
loop_
_entity.id
_entity.type
_entity.pdbx_description
1 polymer ?
#
loop_
_entity_poly.entity_id
_entity_poly.type
_entity_poly.pdbx_seq_one_letter_code
_entity_poly.pdbx_strand_id
1 'polypeptide(L)'
;MAVNREPHPLFNAAKLIFLFSAFVKEDPAIERFNRMREEAYLKFRWTKRTTRTAIIGFIVIPGAMYYLASQYTLKFNWTNPRGQMLTGSPMKRKFE
;
A
#
# COMPACT_ATOMS: atom_id res chain seq x y z
N MET A 1 -69.30 7.51 -0.84
CA MET A 1 -68.31 6.74 -0.07
C MET A 1 -66.97 6.84 -0.79
N ALA A 2 -66.02 7.63 -0.26
CA ALA A 2 -64.66 7.69 -0.81
C ALA A 2 -63.89 6.44 -0.35
N VAL A 3 -63.49 5.59 -1.29
CA VAL A 3 -62.64 4.42 -1.02
C VAL A 3 -61.25 4.94 -0.66
N ASN A 4 -60.90 4.85 0.61
CA ASN A 4 -59.56 5.16 1.12
C ASN A 4 -58.60 4.09 0.59
N ARG A 5 -57.93 4.35 -0.53
CA ARG A 5 -56.89 3.46 -1.06
C ARG A 5 -55.58 3.79 -0.37
N GLU A 6 -55.17 2.93 0.56
CA GLU A 6 -53.80 2.91 1.08
C GLU A 6 -52.81 2.81 -0.09
N PRO A 7 -51.74 3.63 -0.14
CA PRO A 7 -50.76 3.55 -1.20
C PRO A 7 -50.05 2.19 -1.15
N HIS A 8 -50.00 1.50 -2.28
CA HIS A 8 -49.39 0.17 -2.39
C HIS A 8 -47.96 0.15 -1.84
N PRO A 9 -47.53 -0.91 -1.11
CA PRO A 9 -46.22 -0.97 -0.45
C PRO A 9 -45.04 -0.87 -1.44
N LEU A 10 -45.27 -1.26 -2.70
CA LEU A 10 -44.30 -1.14 -3.79
C LEU A 10 -43.99 0.33 -4.14
N PHE A 11 -44.94 1.24 -3.92
CA PHE A 11 -44.76 2.67 -4.18
C PHE A 11 -43.80 3.31 -3.16
N ASN A 12 -43.88 2.90 -1.88
CA ASN A 12 -42.95 3.36 -0.84
C ASN A 12 -41.55 2.74 -0.99
N ALA A 13 -41.48 1.47 -1.39
CA ALA A 13 -40.19 0.80 -1.67
C ALA A 13 -39.46 1.44 -2.86
N ALA A 14 -40.16 1.73 -3.96
CA ALA A 14 -39.57 2.42 -5.12
C ALA A 14 -39.09 3.83 -4.76
N LYS A 15 -39.83 4.54 -3.89
CA LYS A 15 -39.46 5.88 -3.39
C LYS A 15 -38.22 5.82 -2.48
N LEU A 16 -38.10 4.79 -1.64
CA LEU A 16 -36.92 4.54 -0.80
C LEU A 16 -35.67 4.20 -1.61
N ILE A 17 -35.81 3.38 -2.66
CA ILE A 17 -34.70 3.04 -3.58
C ILE A 17 -34.25 4.29 -4.35
N PHE A 18 -35.19 5.10 -4.82
CA PHE A 18 -34.90 6.37 -5.49
C PHE A 18 -34.25 7.41 -4.56
N LEU A 19 -34.64 7.46 -3.29
CA LEU A 19 -34.05 8.35 -2.28
C LEU A 19 -32.61 7.96 -1.91
N PHE A 20 -32.26 6.68 -1.93
CA PHE A 20 -30.88 6.22 -1.66
C PHE A 20 -29.93 6.49 -2.83
N SER A 21 -30.39 6.32 -4.07
CA SER A 21 -29.59 6.61 -5.26
C SER A 21 -29.33 8.11 -5.48
N ALA A 22 -30.10 8.99 -4.82
CA ALA A 22 -30.00 10.44 -4.96
C ALA A 22 -28.93 11.10 -4.07
N PHE A 23 -28.27 10.36 -3.17
CA PHE A 23 -27.35 10.96 -2.18
C PHE A 23 -25.92 11.18 -2.72
N VAL A 24 -25.50 10.40 -3.72
CA VAL A 24 -24.17 10.54 -4.33
C VAL A 24 -24.33 10.90 -5.80
N LYS A 25 -23.91 12.11 -6.15
CA LYS A 25 -23.83 12.55 -7.54
C LYS A 25 -22.58 11.94 -8.17
N GLU A 26 -22.76 11.07 -9.15
CA GLU A 26 -21.65 10.57 -9.95
C GLU A 26 -21.02 11.70 -10.76
N ASP A 27 -19.76 12.01 -10.42
CA ASP A 27 -18.93 12.95 -11.16
C ASP A 27 -18.08 12.17 -12.16
N PRO A 28 -18.32 12.34 -13.48
CA PRO A 28 -17.56 11.63 -14.50
C PRO A 28 -16.05 11.94 -14.44
N ALA A 29 -15.64 13.07 -13.87
CA ALA A 29 -14.22 13.39 -13.69
C ALA A 29 -13.57 12.49 -12.64
N ILE A 30 -14.23 12.26 -11.51
CA ILE A 30 -13.72 11.42 -10.41
C ILE A 30 -13.63 9.95 -10.86
N GLU A 31 -14.64 9.45 -11.56
CA GLU A 31 -14.63 8.09 -12.09
C GLU A 31 -13.53 7.86 -13.12
N ARG A 32 -13.29 8.84 -14.01
CA ARG A 32 -12.19 8.76 -14.99
C ARG A 32 -10.83 8.77 -14.29
N PHE A 33 -10.68 9.57 -13.24
CA PHE A 33 -9.45 9.58 -12.46
C PHE A 33 -9.23 8.26 -11.72
N ASN A 34 -10.28 7.70 -11.12
CA ASN A 34 -10.20 6.41 -10.45
C ASN A 34 -9.82 5.31 -11.46
N ARG A 35 -10.53 5.25 -12.59
CA ARG A 35 -10.24 4.31 -13.68
C ARG A 35 -8.82 4.46 -14.23
N MET A 36 -8.30 5.68 -14.35
CA MET A 36 -6.91 5.91 -14.78
C MET A 36 -5.90 5.24 -13.83
N ARG A 37 -6.14 5.28 -12.52
CA ARG A 37 -5.23 4.71 -11.51
C ARG A 37 -5.37 3.19 -11.44
N GLU A 38 -6.59 2.69 -11.49
CA GLU A 38 -6.88 1.25 -11.48
C GLU A 38 -6.28 0.56 -12.72
N GLU A 39 -6.40 1.18 -13.90
CA GLU A 39 -5.91 0.63 -15.16
C GLU A 39 -4.45 1.02 -15.48
N ALA A 40 -3.73 1.67 -14.57
CA ALA A 40 -2.39 2.21 -14.84
C ALA A 40 -1.40 1.13 -15.31
N TYR A 41 -1.55 -0.11 -14.83
CA TYR A 41 -0.68 -1.23 -15.19
C TYR A 41 -0.88 -1.69 -16.64
N LEU A 42 -2.08 -1.56 -17.21
CA LEU A 42 -2.38 -1.98 -18.59
C LEU A 42 -1.64 -1.15 -19.63
N LYS A 43 -1.37 0.12 -19.32
CA LYS A 43 -0.71 1.08 -20.22
C LYS A 43 0.75 1.31 -19.84
N PHE A 44 1.30 0.50 -18.94
CA PHE A 44 2.67 0.68 -18.46
C PHE A 44 3.69 0.41 -19.57
N ARG A 45 4.72 1.24 -19.62
CA ARG A 45 5.85 1.11 -20.55
C ARG A 45 7.17 1.34 -19.84
N TRP A 46 8.16 0.50 -20.15
CA TRP A 46 9.53 0.71 -19.73
C TRP A 46 10.13 1.89 -20.50
N THR A 47 10.39 2.97 -19.80
CA THR A 47 11.04 4.18 -20.30
C THR A 47 12.31 4.40 -19.51
N LYS A 48 13.26 5.19 -20.04
CA LYS A 48 14.51 5.48 -19.31
C LYS A 48 14.27 5.98 -17.89
N ARG A 49 13.21 6.78 -17.67
CA ARG A 49 12.83 7.29 -16.35
C ARG A 49 12.29 6.19 -15.44
N THR A 50 11.31 5.41 -15.89
CA THR A 50 10.70 4.35 -15.07
C THR A 50 11.68 3.23 -14.76
N THR A 51 12.54 2.86 -15.72
CA THR A 51 13.63 1.90 -15.53
C THR A 51 14.64 2.40 -14.49
N ARG A 52 15.06 3.68 -14.54
CA ARG A 52 15.97 4.24 -13.53
C ARG A 52 15.34 4.21 -12.14
N THR A 53 14.08 4.60 -12.00
CA THR A 53 13.35 4.54 -10.72
C THR A 53 13.27 3.10 -10.20
N ALA A 54 12.95 2.13 -11.05
CA ALA A 54 12.87 0.73 -10.67
C ALA A 54 14.24 0.18 -10.22
N ILE A 55 15.32 0.45 -10.97
CA ILE A 55 16.67 0.00 -10.61
C ILE A 55 17.09 0.60 -9.26
N ILE A 56 16.85 1.90 -9.06
CA ILE A 56 17.21 2.55 -7.79
C ILE A 56 16.41 1.94 -6.63
N GLY A 57 15.10 1.79 -6.79
CA GLY A 57 14.20 1.31 -5.74
C GLY A 57 14.40 -0.17 -5.38
N PHE A 58 14.55 -1.04 -6.38
CA PHE A 58 14.57 -2.49 -6.17
C PHE A 58 15.97 -3.10 -6.09
N ILE A 59 17.00 -2.41 -6.58
CA ILE A 59 18.36 -2.97 -6.62
C ILE A 59 19.30 -2.12 -5.78
N VAL A 60 19.42 -0.82 -6.09
CA VAL A 60 20.45 0.03 -5.47
C VAL A 60 20.20 0.20 -3.98
N ILE A 61 18.98 0.60 -3.58
CA ILE A 61 18.64 0.82 -2.17
C ILE A 61 18.78 -0.47 -1.34
N PRO A 62 18.09 -1.59 -1.67
CA PRO A 62 18.21 -2.80 -0.87
C PRO A 62 19.62 -3.41 -0.95
N GLY A 63 20.30 -3.33 -2.08
CA GLY A 63 21.67 -3.80 -2.24
C GLY A 63 22.66 -3.02 -1.37
N ALA A 64 22.58 -1.69 -1.38
CA ALA A 64 23.41 -0.85 -0.52
C ALA A 64 23.10 -1.08 0.97
N MET A 65 21.83 -1.19 1.33
CA MET A 65 21.40 -1.48 2.70
C MET A 65 21.93 -2.84 3.19
N TYR A 66 21.82 -3.88 2.36
CA TYR A 66 22.35 -5.20 2.69
C TYR A 66 23.88 -5.18 2.81
N TYR A 67 24.57 -4.49 1.89
CA TYR A 67 26.02 -4.36 1.95
C TYR A 67 26.47 -3.70 3.25
N LEU A 68 25.89 -2.55 3.60
CA LEU A 68 26.18 -1.86 4.85
C LEU A 68 25.85 -2.74 6.05
N ALA A 69 24.67 -3.37 6.06
CA ALA A 69 24.30 -4.31 7.10
C ALA A 69 25.36 -5.40 7.25
N SER A 70 25.82 -6.05 6.17
CA SER A 70 26.85 -7.10 6.25
C SER A 70 28.18 -6.61 6.84
N GLN A 71 28.56 -5.35 6.61
CA GLN A 71 29.82 -4.77 7.12
C GLN A 71 29.78 -4.41 8.59
N TYR A 72 28.60 -4.06 9.10
CA TYR A 72 28.39 -3.59 10.47
C TYR A 72 27.62 -4.57 11.35
N THR A 73 27.11 -5.66 10.77
CA THR A 73 26.47 -6.76 11.48
C THR A 73 27.46 -7.33 12.49
N LEU A 74 27.06 -7.34 13.75
CA LEU A 74 27.84 -7.80 14.91
C LEU A 74 29.09 -6.97 15.25
N LYS A 75 29.41 -5.87 14.54
CA LYS A 75 30.56 -5.03 14.93
C LYS A 75 30.36 -4.31 16.25
N PHE A 76 29.13 -3.93 16.59
CA PHE A 76 28.83 -3.14 17.77
C PHE A 76 27.95 -3.93 18.73
N ASN A 77 28.51 -4.23 19.92
CA ASN A 77 27.78 -4.82 21.03
C ASN A 77 27.64 -3.78 22.15
N TRP A 78 26.40 -3.35 22.41
CA TRP A 78 26.09 -2.29 23.38
C TRP A 78 25.83 -2.82 24.80
N THR A 79 25.85 -4.14 25.01
CA THR A 79 25.47 -4.80 26.29
C THR A 79 26.66 -5.35 27.09
N ASN A 80 27.89 -4.88 26.85
CA ASN A 80 29.05 -5.34 27.62
C ASN A 80 29.04 -4.75 29.05
N PRO A 81 29.01 -5.57 30.12
CA PRO A 81 29.01 -5.08 31.52
C PRO A 81 30.28 -4.31 31.93
N ARG A 82 31.34 -4.36 31.10
CA ARG A 82 32.66 -3.78 31.39
C ARG A 82 32.91 -2.41 30.75
N GLY A 83 31.89 -1.78 30.15
CA GLY A 83 31.99 -0.41 29.60
C GLY A 83 32.90 -0.25 28.38
N GLN A 84 33.46 -1.34 27.84
CA GLN A 84 34.33 -1.31 26.66
C GLN A 84 33.55 -1.81 25.45
N MET A 85 33.41 -0.93 24.45
CA MET A 85 32.87 -1.26 23.13
C MET A 85 33.87 -2.18 22.43
N LEU A 86 33.63 -3.48 22.45
CA LEU A 86 34.47 -4.44 21.73
C LEU A 86 33.90 -4.59 20.32
N THR A 87 34.72 -4.26 19.33
CA THR A 87 34.55 -4.68 17.93
C THR A 87 34.16 -6.15 17.93
N GLY A 88 32.90 -6.45 17.63
CA GLY A 88 32.39 -7.81 17.80
C GLY A 88 33.12 -8.76 16.87
N SER A 89 33.86 -9.67 17.48
CA SER A 89 34.40 -10.83 16.78
C SER A 89 33.23 -11.72 16.35
N PRO A 90 33.25 -12.32 15.14
CA PRO A 90 32.20 -13.24 14.73
C PRO A 90 32.11 -14.37 15.76
N MET A 91 30.95 -14.53 16.39
CA MET A 91 30.72 -15.59 17.37
C MET A 91 30.91 -16.94 16.67
N LYS A 92 32.01 -17.65 16.98
CA LYS A 92 32.26 -18.97 16.42
C LYS A 92 31.16 -19.91 16.90
N ARG A 93 30.27 -20.32 15.99
CA ARG A 93 29.32 -21.39 16.25
C ARG A 93 30.12 -22.64 16.59
N LYS A 94 30.06 -23.08 17.85
CA LYS A 94 30.55 -24.42 18.21
C LYS A 94 29.52 -25.40 17.70
N PHE A 95 29.92 -26.22 16.74
CA PHE A 95 29.18 -27.42 16.38
C PHE A 95 29.73 -28.51 17.30
N GLU A 96 28.89 -28.96 18.23
CA GLU A 96 29.09 -30.18 19.03
C GLU A 96 28.60 -31.39 18.24
#